data_AF-A0A7S2GCG2-F1
#
_entry.id   AF-A0A7S2GCG2-F1
#
_cell.length_a   1.000
_cell.length_b   1.000
_cell.length_c   1.000
_cell.angle_alpha   90.00
_cell.angle_beta   90.00
_cell.angle_gamma   90.00
#
_symmetry.space_group_name_H-M   'P 1'
#
loop_
_entity.id
_entity.type
_entity.pdbx_description
1 polymer ?
#
loop_
_entity_poly.entity_id
_entity_poly.type
_entity_poly.pdbx_seq_one_letter_code
_entity_poly.pdbx_strand_id
1 'polypeptide(L)'
;DRASEAVGPAKAAIKQHPTLIPARIVLANALRLTGDLRGAAASAREALRLYTSGAVQPEATTCDDPSFLLGEILVDMGELKEAWSIALKAAEAAGHAGKAMARACTLAGRVQAANGQYDGALSALEKALRLDPEF
;
A
#
# COMPACT_ATOMS: atom_id res chain seq x y z
N ASP A 1 19.85 -5.50 10.75
CA ASP A 1 18.62 -6.02 10.12
C ASP A 1 18.40 -5.20 8.87
N ARG A 2 18.09 -5.85 7.74
CA ARG A 2 18.06 -5.21 6.42
C ARG A 2 17.02 -4.10 6.32
N ALA A 3 15.90 -4.21 7.05
CA ALA A 3 14.88 -3.17 7.05
C ALA A 3 15.37 -1.91 7.77
N SER A 4 16.02 -2.05 8.93
CA SER A 4 16.63 -0.93 9.64
C SER A 4 17.71 -0.22 8.81
N GLU A 5 18.56 -0.99 8.12
CA GLU A 5 19.64 -0.47 7.27
C GLU A 5 19.13 0.33 6.06
N ALA A 6 17.92 0.04 5.57
CA ALA A 6 17.32 0.73 4.43
C ALA A 6 16.79 2.14 4.76
N VAL A 7 16.51 2.46 6.03
CA VAL A 7 15.92 3.74 6.45
C VAL A 7 16.81 4.93 6.10
N GLY A 8 18.12 4.84 6.38
CA GLY A 8 19.08 5.92 6.13
C GLY A 8 19.20 6.26 4.64
N PRO A 9 19.54 5.29 3.77
CA PRO A 9 19.61 5.48 2.33
C PRO A 9 18.29 5.99 1.72
N ALA A 10 17.15 5.45 2.15
CA ALA A 10 15.85 5.91 1.65
C ALA A 10 15.58 7.39 2.01
N LYS A 11 15.89 7.81 3.24
CA LYS A 11 15.80 9.22 3.65
C LYS A 11 16.76 10.10 2.85
N ALA A 12 17.98 9.65 2.59
CA ALA A 12 18.95 10.39 1.78
C ALA A 12 18.46 10.56 0.33
N ALA A 13 17.91 9.51 -0.27
CA ALA A 13 17.34 9.56 -1.62
C ALA A 13 16.14 10.51 -1.70
N ILE A 14 15.24 10.52 -0.70
CA ILE A 14 14.12 11.47 -0.63
C ILE A 14 14.63 12.92 -0.47
N LYS A 15 15.70 13.13 0.29
CA LYS A 15 16.29 14.47 0.45
C LYS A 15 16.85 15.01 -0.86
N GLN A 16 17.48 14.15 -1.67
CA GLN A 16 18.02 14.52 -2.98
C GLN A 16 16.92 14.64 -4.05
N HIS A 17 15.93 13.75 -4.01
CA HIS A 17 14.82 13.67 -4.95
C HIS A 17 13.48 13.64 -4.21
N PRO A 18 12.94 14.81 -3.80
CA PRO A 18 11.72 14.88 -3.00
C PRO A 18 10.46 14.37 -3.67
N THR A 19 10.46 14.02 -4.95
CA THR A 19 9.31 13.42 -5.65
C THR A 19 9.52 11.94 -5.97
N LEU A 20 10.63 11.33 -5.52
CA LEU A 20 10.95 9.94 -5.80
C LEU A 20 10.03 8.99 -5.01
N ILE A 21 8.99 8.49 -5.67
CA ILE A 21 7.98 7.58 -5.11
C ILE A 21 8.62 6.26 -4.62
N PRO A 22 9.50 5.58 -5.38
CA PRO A 22 10.12 4.33 -4.93
C PRO A 22 10.88 4.46 -3.60
N ALA A 23 11.60 5.56 -3.39
CA ALA A 23 12.33 5.78 -2.13
C ALA A 23 11.37 5.93 -0.94
N ARG A 24 10.19 6.52 -1.13
CA ARG A 24 9.16 6.57 -0.10
C ARG A 24 8.51 5.22 0.19
N ILE A 25 8.30 4.41 -0.83
CA ILE A 25 7.81 3.02 -0.66
C ILE A 25 8.82 2.21 0.15
N VAL A 26 10.12 2.30 -0.19
CA VAL A 26 11.19 1.63 0.57
C VAL A 26 11.22 2.13 2.01
N LEU A 27 11.15 3.45 2.23
CA LEU A 27 11.10 4.01 3.57
C LEU A 27 9.88 3.51 4.35
N ALA A 28 8.69 3.51 3.75
CA ALA A 28 7.47 3.04 4.38
C ALA A 28 7.57 1.56 4.79
N ASN A 29 8.04 0.69 3.91
CA ASN A 29 8.26 -0.72 4.22
C ASN A 29 9.30 -0.92 5.33
N ALA A 30 10.43 -0.22 5.27
CA ALA A 30 11.47 -0.29 6.28
C ALA A 30 10.96 0.15 7.67
N LEU A 31 10.21 1.26 7.72
CA LEU A 31 9.60 1.76 8.95
C LEU A 31 8.53 0.80 9.49
N ARG A 32 7.71 0.21 8.61
CA ARG A 32 6.72 -0.81 8.98
C ARG A 32 7.38 -2.02 9.64
N LEU A 33 8.41 -2.57 9.00
CA LEU A 33 9.14 -3.75 9.49
C LEU A 33 9.92 -3.48 10.78
N THR A 34 10.33 -2.23 11.02
CA THR A 34 11.04 -1.81 12.23
C THR A 34 10.10 -1.32 13.34
N GLY A 35 8.79 -1.33 13.10
CA GLY A 35 7.76 -0.99 14.09
C GLY A 35 7.36 0.48 14.16
N ASP A 36 7.97 1.38 13.38
CA ASP A 36 7.52 2.77 13.26
C ASP A 36 6.35 2.86 12.27
N LEU A 37 5.19 2.35 12.69
CA LEU A 37 3.98 2.32 11.86
C LEU A 37 3.47 3.73 11.50
N ARG A 38 3.65 4.71 12.40
CA ARG A 38 3.26 6.11 12.13
C ARG A 38 4.15 6.72 11.03
N GLY A 39 5.46 6.56 11.13
CA GLY A 39 6.39 6.99 10.10
C GLY A 39 6.18 6.26 8.77
N ALA A 40 5.84 4.98 8.83
CA ALA A 40 5.49 4.17 7.66
C ALA A 40 4.25 4.73 6.95
N ALA A 41 3.17 4.97 7.69
CA ALA A 41 1.92 5.51 7.15
C ALA A 41 2.13 6.90 6.52
N ALA A 42 2.90 7.77 7.18
CA ALA A 42 3.22 9.09 6.65
C ALA A 42 3.98 8.99 5.31
N SER A 43 4.97 8.09 5.23
CA SER A 43 5.76 7.87 4.01
C SER A 43 4.92 7.28 2.87
N ALA A 44 4.07 6.30 3.16
CA ALA A 44 3.17 5.70 2.18
C ALA A 44 2.08 6.66 1.69
N ARG A 45 1.53 7.50 2.57
CA ARG A 45 0.54 8.52 2.20
C ARG A 45 1.14 9.56 1.25
N GLU A 46 2.37 10.00 1.51
CA GLU A 46 3.04 10.94 0.61
C GLU A 46 3.40 10.27 -0.73
N ALA A 47 3.78 8.98 -0.73
CA ALA A 47 3.97 8.22 -1.96
C ALA A 47 2.67 8.19 -2.80
N LEU A 48 1.53 7.90 -2.17
CA LEU A 48 0.23 7.89 -2.84
C LEU A 48 -0.19 9.27 -3.34
N ARG A 49 0.06 10.33 -2.55
CA ARG A 49 -0.19 11.71 -2.96
C ARG A 49 0.61 12.07 -4.22
N LEU A 50 1.89 11.71 -4.26
CA LEU A 50 2.74 11.96 -5.43
C LEU A 50 2.28 11.16 -6.64
N TYR A 51 2.00 9.87 -6.45
CA TYR A 51 1.48 8.97 -7.48
C TYR A 51 0.20 9.52 -8.15
N THR A 52 -0.75 9.99 -7.34
CA THR A 52 -2.04 10.52 -7.83
C THR A 52 -1.95 11.96 -8.35
N SER A 53 -0.99 12.77 -7.90
CA SER A 53 -0.84 14.16 -8.34
C SER A 53 -0.33 14.34 -9.77
N GLY A 54 0.12 13.26 -10.43
CA GLY A 54 0.76 13.36 -11.74
C GLY A 54 2.16 14.01 -11.69
N ALA A 55 2.70 14.31 -10.51
CA ALA A 55 4.07 14.78 -10.30
C ALA A 55 5.12 13.67 -10.50
N VAL A 56 4.80 12.71 -11.37
CA VAL A 56 5.56 11.51 -11.67
C VAL A 56 6.69 11.93 -12.61
N GLN A 57 7.94 11.74 -12.19
CA GLN A 57 9.05 11.84 -13.14
C GLN A 57 8.92 10.72 -14.18
N PRO A 58 9.37 10.89 -15.44
CA PRO A 58 9.27 9.86 -16.47
C PRO A 58 9.86 8.51 -16.05
N GLU A 59 10.87 8.49 -15.18
CA GLU A 59 11.45 7.24 -14.64
C GLU A 59 10.56 6.56 -13.58
N ALA A 60 9.63 7.28 -12.97
CA ALA A 60 8.69 6.80 -11.95
C ALA A 60 7.42 6.14 -12.55
N THR A 61 7.32 6.04 -13.88
CA THR A 61 6.20 5.39 -14.60
C THR A 61 6.12 3.87 -14.36
N THR A 62 7.02 3.29 -13.55
CA THR A 62 7.11 1.84 -13.29
C THR A 62 6.86 1.44 -11.84
N CYS A 63 6.54 2.39 -10.94
CA CYS A 63 6.29 2.03 -9.54
C CYS A 63 4.85 1.56 -9.30
N ASP A 64 4.69 0.50 -8.50
CA ASP A 64 3.39 0.00 -8.06
C ASP A 64 2.57 1.06 -7.30
N ASP A 65 1.25 0.99 -7.42
CA ASP A 65 0.32 1.81 -6.65
C ASP A 65 0.56 1.66 -5.12
N PRO A 66 0.89 2.76 -4.41
CA PRO A 66 1.16 2.72 -2.97
C PRO A 66 -0.07 2.44 -2.10
N SER A 67 -1.29 2.47 -2.67
CA SER A 67 -2.56 2.26 -1.94
C SER A 67 -2.57 0.95 -1.18
N PHE A 68 -2.05 -0.13 -1.77
CA PHE A 68 -1.99 -1.43 -1.10
C PHE A 68 -1.12 -1.34 0.16
N LEU A 69 0.11 -0.82 0.04
CA LEU A 69 1.04 -0.68 1.16
C LEU A 69 0.47 0.21 2.28
N LEU A 70 -0.12 1.35 1.93
CA LEU A 70 -0.76 2.22 2.92
C LEU A 70 -1.88 1.48 3.64
N GLY A 71 -2.74 0.77 2.90
CA GLY A 71 -3.80 -0.05 3.48
C GLY A 71 -3.28 -1.12 4.43
N GLU A 72 -2.19 -1.80 4.07
CA GLU A 72 -1.56 -2.80 4.93
C GLU A 72 -1.02 -2.20 6.23
N ILE A 73 -0.34 -1.05 6.15
CA ILE A 73 0.16 -0.34 7.32
C ILE A 73 -0.98 0.10 8.23
N LEU A 74 -2.09 0.59 7.65
CA LEU A 74 -3.27 1.01 8.43
C LEU A 74 -3.94 -0.19 9.13
N VAL A 75 -3.98 -1.37 8.49
CA VAL A 75 -4.42 -2.60 9.16
C VAL A 75 -3.52 -2.94 10.34
N ASP A 76 -2.19 -2.88 10.16
CA ASP A 76 -1.23 -3.16 11.23
C ASP A 76 -1.34 -2.13 12.39
N MET A 77 -1.77 -0.90 12.10
CA MET A 77 -2.08 0.13 13.09
C MET A 77 -3.45 -0.03 13.78
N GLY A 78 -4.32 -0.90 13.25
CA GLY A 78 -5.71 -1.01 13.71
C GLY A 78 -6.64 0.12 13.21
N GLU A 79 -6.18 0.95 12.27
CA GLU A 79 -6.94 2.06 11.67
C GLU A 79 -7.88 1.54 10.57
N LEU A 80 -8.74 0.59 10.92
CA LEU A 80 -9.51 -0.23 9.98
C LEU A 80 -10.48 0.59 9.12
N LYS A 81 -11.04 1.66 9.67
CA LYS A 81 -11.95 2.56 8.93
C LYS A 81 -11.24 3.27 7.78
N GLU A 82 -10.01 3.72 8.01
CA GLU A 82 -9.22 4.34 6.96
C GLU A 82 -8.72 3.30 5.96
N ALA A 83 -8.24 2.15 6.44
CA ALA A 83 -7.80 1.06 5.58
C ALA A 83 -8.92 0.60 4.63
N TRP A 84 -10.17 0.54 5.11
CA TRP A 84 -11.34 0.25 4.28
C TRP A 84 -11.55 1.30 3.19
N SER A 85 -11.43 2.59 3.53
CA SER A 85 -11.54 3.67 2.54
C SER A 85 -10.47 3.56 1.45
N ILE A 86 -9.24 3.19 1.81
CA ILE A 86 -8.16 2.94 0.84
C ILE A 86 -8.49 1.74 -0.05
N ALA A 87 -9.00 0.65 0.52
CA ALA A 87 -9.39 -0.54 -0.25
C ALA A 87 -10.48 -0.24 -1.29
N LEU A 88 -11.51 0.53 -0.91
CA LEU A 88 -12.58 0.94 -1.81
C LEU A 88 -12.07 1.81 -2.96
N LYS A 89 -11.24 2.82 -2.66
CA LYS A 89 -10.65 3.70 -3.68
C LYS A 89 -9.74 2.92 -4.63
N ALA A 90 -8.96 1.98 -4.12
CA ALA A 90 -8.12 1.12 -4.94
C ALA A 90 -8.97 0.24 -5.87
N ALA A 91 -10.09 -0.31 -5.39
CA ALA A 91 -11.02 -1.09 -6.20
C ALA A 91 -11.70 -0.23 -7.29
N GLU A 92 -12.13 0.98 -6.94
CA GLU A 92 -12.71 1.93 -7.89
C GLU A 92 -11.71 2.28 -9.02
N ALA A 93 -10.46 2.58 -8.66
CA ALA A 93 -9.40 2.90 -9.63
C ALA A 93 -9.00 1.70 -10.50
N ALA A 94 -9.03 0.48 -9.94
CA ALA A 94 -8.67 -0.74 -10.65
C ALA A 94 -9.74 -1.23 -11.64
N GLY A 95 -10.99 -0.74 -11.53
CA GLY A 95 -12.10 -1.25 -12.31
C GLY A 95 -12.55 -2.64 -11.86
N HIS A 96 -13.03 -3.48 -12.78
CA HIS A 96 -13.75 -4.71 -12.43
C HIS A 96 -12.94 -6.00 -12.56
N ALA A 97 -11.70 -5.94 -13.08
CA ALA A 97 -10.90 -7.13 -13.37
C ALA A 97 -9.38 -6.87 -13.30
N GLY A 98 -8.59 -7.95 -13.32
CA GLY A 98 -7.13 -7.91 -13.38
C GLY A 98 -6.42 -7.75 -12.03
N LYS A 99 -5.08 -7.71 -12.08
CA LYS A 99 -4.20 -7.76 -10.90
C LYS A 99 -4.42 -6.62 -9.91
N ALA A 100 -4.71 -5.41 -10.41
CA ALA A 100 -5.02 -4.27 -9.56
C ALA A 100 -6.30 -4.51 -8.73
N MET A 101 -7.34 -5.07 -9.35
CA MET A 101 -8.58 -5.39 -8.66
C MET A 101 -8.40 -6.57 -7.69
N ALA A 102 -7.56 -7.56 -8.05
CA ALA A 102 -7.18 -8.63 -7.14
C ALA A 102 -6.50 -8.08 -5.87
N ARG A 103 -5.52 -7.18 -6.02
CA ARG A 103 -4.86 -6.52 -4.87
C ARG A 103 -5.83 -5.71 -4.01
N ALA A 104 -6.76 -4.98 -4.63
CA ALA A 104 -7.79 -4.25 -3.89
C ALA A 104 -8.71 -5.19 -3.09
N CYS A 105 -9.11 -6.31 -3.69
CA CYS A 105 -9.89 -7.35 -3.02
C CYS A 105 -9.11 -8.00 -1.86
N THR A 106 -7.81 -8.27 -2.05
CA THR A 106 -6.94 -8.77 -0.97
C THR A 106 -6.87 -7.79 0.19
N LEU A 107 -6.67 -6.49 -0.08
CA LEU A 107 -6.66 -5.48 0.97
C LEU A 107 -8.02 -5.41 1.69
N ALA A 108 -9.13 -5.38 0.94
CA ALA A 108 -10.47 -5.40 1.52
C ALA A 108 -10.69 -6.63 2.42
N GLY A 109 -10.20 -7.80 2.00
CA GLY A 109 -10.26 -9.03 2.79
C GLY A 109 -9.44 -8.93 4.08
N ARG A 110 -8.22 -8.39 4.02
CA ARG A 110 -7.39 -8.15 5.21
C ARG A 110 -8.05 -7.20 6.21
N VAL A 111 -8.66 -6.11 5.74
CA VAL A 111 -9.37 -5.16 6.60
C VAL A 111 -10.56 -5.82 7.29
N GLN A 112 -11.35 -6.60 6.54
CA GLN A 112 -12.51 -7.31 7.09
C GLN A 112 -12.10 -8.39 8.10
N ALA A 113 -11.03 -9.15 7.83
CA ALA A 113 -10.50 -10.13 8.77
C ALA A 113 -10.04 -9.46 10.06
N ALA A 114 -9.31 -8.33 9.97
CA ALA A 114 -8.90 -7.55 11.14
C ALA A 114 -10.10 -6.97 11.93
N ASN A 115 -11.23 -6.76 11.26
CA ASN A 115 -12.50 -6.32 11.87
C ASN A 115 -13.39 -7.48 12.35
N GLY A 116 -12.91 -8.73 12.30
CA GLY A 116 -13.68 -9.93 12.70
C GLY A 116 -14.77 -10.36 11.71
N GLN A 117 -14.82 -9.79 10.51
CA GLN A 117 -15.81 -10.07 9.47
C GLN A 117 -15.30 -11.16 8.52
N TYR A 118 -15.18 -12.39 9.03
CA TYR A 118 -14.50 -13.49 8.33
C TYR A 118 -15.19 -13.94 7.04
N ASP A 119 -16.52 -13.96 6.99
CA ASP A 119 -17.26 -14.35 5.78
C ASP A 119 -17.00 -13.38 4.61
N GLY A 120 -17.00 -12.09 4.92
CA GLY A 120 -16.70 -11.05 3.94
C GLY A 120 -15.22 -11.04 3.54
N ALA A 121 -14.32 -11.35 4.48
CA ALA A 121 -12.90 -11.53 4.19
C ALA A 121 -12.65 -12.71 3.24
N LEU A 122 -13.30 -13.85 3.47
CA LEU A 122 -13.21 -15.03 2.62
C LEU A 122 -13.72 -14.72 1.20
N SER A 123 -14.90 -14.13 1.08
CA SER A 123 -15.46 -13.73 -0.22
C SER A 123 -14.54 -12.78 -1.01
N ALA A 124 -13.91 -11.83 -0.32
CA ALA A 124 -12.96 -10.91 -0.94
C ALA A 124 -11.69 -11.62 -1.42
N LEU A 125 -11.12 -12.53 -0.64
CA LEU A 125 -9.93 -13.30 -1.01
C LEU A 125 -10.21 -14.31 -2.14
N GLU A 126 -11.37 -14.97 -2.13
CA GLU A 126 -11.81 -15.82 -3.24
C GLU A 126 -11.98 -15.05 -4.54
N LYS A 127 -12.49 -13.81 -4.46
CA LYS A 127 -12.54 -12.92 -5.62
C LYS A 127 -11.14 -12.55 -6.09
N ALA A 128 -10.20 -12.26 -5.19
CA ALA A 128 -8.82 -11.96 -5.56
C ALA A 128 -8.16 -13.13 -6.31
N LEU A 129 -8.29 -14.36 -5.78
CA LEU A 129 -7.76 -15.57 -6.40
C LEU A 129 -8.39 -15.89 -7.77
N ARG A 130 -9.67 -15.57 -7.96
CA ARG A 130 -10.31 -15.70 -9.29
C ARG A 130 -9.78 -14.69 -10.31
N LEU A 131 -9.41 -13.50 -9.85
CA LEU A 131 -8.93 -12.41 -10.70
C LEU A 131 -7.45 -12.55 -11.05
N ASP A 132 -6.66 -13.12 -10.14
CA ASP A 132 -5.27 -13.45 -10.35
C ASP A 132 -4.97 -14.78 -9.64
N PRO A 133 -5.03 -15.92 -10.35
CA PRO A 133 -4.77 -17.23 -9.75
C PRO A 133 -3.31 -17.44 -9.33
N GLU A 134 -2.39 -16.60 -9.84
CA GLU A 134 -0.96 -16.64 -9.53
C GLU A 134 -0.58 -15.71 -8.35
N PHE A 135 -1.58 -15.23 -7.60
CA PHE A 135 -1.39 -14.30 -6.49
C PHE A 135 -0.40 -14.80 -5.43
#